data_AF-A0AB38G5L7-F1
#
_entry.id   AF-A0AB38G5L7-F1
#
_cell.length_a   1.000
_cell.length_b   1.000
_cell.length_c   1.000
_cell.angle_alpha   90.00
_cell.angle_beta   90.00
_cell.angle_gamma   90.00
#
_symmetry.space_group_name_H-M   'P 1'
#
loop_
_entity.id
_entity.type
_entity.pdbx_description
1 polymer ?
#
loop_
_entity_poly.entity_id
_entity_poly.type
_entity_poly.pdbx_seq_one_letter_code
_entity_poly.pdbx_strand_id
1 'polypeptide(L)'
;MAKDYTELAQDIVAHVGGKDNILKLVHCVTRLRFTLKDESKADDDYLKQRDGIVTVVKAGGQYQVVIGNHVPDVYDTVLKVAVIQGEGGIDVNEGDVPQGNLFD
;
A
#
# COMPACT_ATOMS: atom_id res chain seq x y z
N MET A 1 14.46 -3.88 -12.74
CA MET A 1 13.56 -4.84 -12.07
C MET A 1 12.54 -4.01 -11.32
N ALA A 2 11.30 -3.95 -11.79
CA ALA A 2 10.22 -3.35 -11.00
C ALA A 2 10.13 -4.20 -9.72
N LYS A 3 10.26 -3.57 -8.55
CA LYS A 3 10.03 -4.30 -7.29
C LYS A 3 8.54 -4.62 -7.26
N ASP A 4 8.19 -5.90 -7.26
CA ASP A 4 6.82 -6.34 -7.05
C ASP A 4 6.41 -6.04 -5.61
N TYR A 5 5.59 -5.01 -5.42
CA TYR A 5 5.04 -4.64 -4.12
C TYR A 5 3.70 -5.33 -3.83
N THR A 6 3.29 -6.29 -4.66
CA THR A 6 2.00 -6.97 -4.56
C THR A 6 1.86 -7.70 -3.23
N GLU A 7 2.88 -8.45 -2.82
CA GLU A 7 2.89 -9.14 -1.53
C GLU A 7 2.85 -8.14 -0.36
N LEU A 8 3.66 -7.08 -0.42
CA LEU A 8 3.69 -6.04 0.61
C LEU A 8 2.32 -5.34 0.72
N ALA A 9 1.70 -5.02 -0.41
CA ALA A 9 0.39 -4.39 -0.47
C ALA A 9 -0.71 -5.31 0.09
N GLN A 10 -0.68 -6.60 -0.24
CA GLN A 10 -1.60 -7.60 0.28
C GLN A 10 -1.45 -7.75 1.80
N ASP A 11 -0.22 -7.86 2.29
CA ASP A 11 0.09 -7.93 3.72
C ASP A 11 -0.41 -6.67 4.44
N ILE A 12 -0.15 -5.48 3.89
CA ILE A 12 -0.64 -4.23 4.48
C ILE A 12 -2.17 -4.25 4.58
N VAL A 13 -2.88 -4.55 3.49
CA VAL A 13 -4.35 -4.55 3.49
C VAL A 13 -4.92 -5.60 4.44
N ALA A 14 -4.34 -6.81 4.48
CA ALA A 14 -4.78 -7.87 5.38
C ALA A 14 -4.57 -7.47 6.85
N HIS A 15 -3.40 -6.94 7.17
CA HIS A 15 -3.01 -6.62 8.54
C HIS A 15 -3.49 -5.26 9.03
N VAL A 16 -4.00 -4.36 8.19
CA VAL A 16 -4.80 -3.22 8.68
C VAL A 16 -6.24 -3.59 9.00
N GLY A 17 -6.60 -4.88 8.99
CA GLY A 17 -7.94 -5.39 9.27
C GLY A 17 -8.79 -5.67 8.03
N GLY A 18 -8.18 -5.73 6.85
CA GLY A 18 -8.84 -5.98 5.57
C GLY A 18 -9.38 -4.72 4.90
N LYS A 19 -9.74 -4.85 3.63
CA LYS A 19 -10.32 -3.77 2.81
C LYS A 19 -11.57 -3.15 3.44
N ASP A 20 -12.40 -3.95 4.10
CA ASP A 20 -13.63 -3.50 4.76
C ASP A 20 -13.36 -2.60 5.97
N ASN A 21 -12.15 -2.66 6.54
CA ASN A 21 -11.71 -1.80 7.62
C ASN A 21 -11.13 -0.47 7.13
N ILE A 22 -10.77 -0.35 5.85
CA ILE A 22 -10.20 0.87 5.27
C ILE A 22 -11.34 1.80 4.83
N LEU A 23 -11.43 2.99 5.42
CA LEU A 23 -12.36 4.05 5.00
C LEU A 23 -11.76 4.93 3.91
N LYS A 24 -10.48 5.26 4.04
CA LYS A 24 -9.77 6.13 3.12
C LYS A 24 -8.29 5.80 3.10
N LEU A 25 -7.68 5.88 1.93
CA LEU A 25 -6.25 5.71 1.75
C LEU A 25 -5.68 6.91 1.00
N VAL A 26 -4.70 7.58 1.62
CA VAL A 26 -3.92 8.66 1.00
C VAL A 26 -2.44 8.38 1.20
N HIS A 27 -1.57 9.00 0.40
CA HIS A 27 -0.13 8.87 0.56
C HIS A 27 0.57 10.24 0.59
N CYS A 28 1.76 10.25 1.17
CA CYS A 28 2.74 11.32 1.03
C CYS A 28 3.99 10.73 0.36
N VAL A 29 5.08 11.49 0.33
CA VAL A 29 6.34 11.03 -0.28
C VAL A 29 6.88 9.75 0.39
N THR A 30 6.72 9.62 1.71
CA THR A 30 7.35 8.53 2.49
C THR A 30 6.40 7.70 3.34
N ARG A 31 5.10 8.05 3.36
CA ARG A 31 4.11 7.39 4.23
C ARG A 31 2.79 7.14 3.52
N LEU A 32 2.21 5.97 3.72
CA LEU A 32 0.81 5.69 3.48
C LEU A 32 0.01 6.09 4.72
N ARG A 33 -1.16 6.70 4.52
CA ARG A 33 -2.07 7.09 5.60
C ARG A 33 -3.42 6.46 5.35
N PHE A 34 -3.79 5.56 6.23
CA PHE A 34 -5.07 4.89 6.25
C PHE A 34 -5.98 5.56 7.28
N THR A 35 -7.20 5.84 6.88
CA THR A 35 -8.30 6.07 7.82
C THR A 35 -8.99 4.74 7.98
N LEU A 36 -8.93 4.16 9.18
CA LEU A 36 -9.53 2.87 9.49
C LEU A 36 -10.86 3.07 10.21
N LYS A 37 -11.79 2.11 10.06
CA LYS A 37 -13.02 2.04 10.87
C LYS A 37 -12.69 1.68 12.31
N ASP A 38 -11.78 0.71 12.46
CA ASP A 38 -11.38 0.15 13.74
C ASP A 38 -9.87 -0.09 13.76
N GLU A 39 -9.14 0.73 14.51
CA GLU A 39 -7.68 0.62 14.65
C GLU A 39 -7.24 -0.58 15.49
N SER A 40 -8.14 -1.21 16.25
CA SER A 40 -7.84 -2.40 17.05
C SER A 40 -7.75 -3.68 16.22
N LYS A 41 -8.27 -3.65 14.98
CA LYS A 41 -8.13 -4.76 14.01
C LYS A 41 -6.80 -4.72 13.25
N ALA A 42 -6.05 -3.63 13.39
CA ALA A 42 -4.76 -3.51 12.74
C ALA A 42 -3.66 -4.19 13.57
N ASP A 43 -2.86 -5.02 12.92
CA ASP A 43 -1.71 -5.72 13.49
C ASP A 43 -0.44 -4.87 13.30
N ASP A 44 -0.22 -3.98 14.27
CA ASP A 44 0.92 -3.07 14.27
C ASP A 44 2.26 -3.79 14.36
N ASP A 45 2.31 -4.87 15.12
CA ASP A 45 3.53 -5.62 15.41
C ASP A 45 3.99 -6.36 14.16
N TYR A 46 3.07 -7.01 13.44
CA TYR A 46 3.38 -7.62 12.16
C TYR A 46 3.89 -6.57 11.15
N LEU A 47 3.16 -5.46 11.00
CA LEU A 47 3.51 -4.44 10.00
C LEU A 47 4.86 -3.78 10.30
N LYS A 48 5.23 -3.59 11.57
CA LYS A 48 6.56 -3.07 11.94
C LYS A 48 7.70 -4.05 11.68
N GLN A 49 7.42 -5.36 11.66
CA GLN A 49 8.42 -6.41 11.41
C GLN A 49 8.52 -6.78 9.93
N ARG A 50 7.57 -6.35 9.11
CA ARG A 50 7.53 -6.68 7.69
C ARG A 50 8.61 -5.95 6.91
N ASP A 51 9.36 -6.71 6.10
CA ASP A 51 10.35 -6.14 5.18
C ASP A 51 9.72 -5.13 4.23
N GLY A 52 10.33 -3.95 4.10
CA GLY A 52 9.79 -2.82 3.34
C GLY A 52 8.97 -1.83 4.16
N ILE A 53 8.61 -2.14 5.40
CA ILE A 53 8.01 -1.19 6.34
C ILE A 53 9.05 -0.76 7.36
N VAL A 54 9.26 0.55 7.46
CA VAL A 54 10.16 1.15 8.45
C VAL A 54 9.50 1.16 9.82
N THR A 55 8.24 1.61 9.88
CA THR A 55 7.48 1.67 11.13
C THR A 55 6.00 2.00 10.87
N VAL A 56 5.18 1.87 11.92
CA VAL A 56 3.79 2.30 11.95
C VAL A 56 3.62 3.41 12.99
N VAL A 57 2.93 4.47 12.61
CA VAL A 57 2.63 5.63 13.46
C VAL A 57 1.12 5.91 13.45
N LYS A 58 0.50 6.00 14.63
CA LYS A 58 -0.90 6.41 14.77
C LYS A 58 -0.94 7.86 15.25
N ALA A 59 -1.47 8.76 14.43
CA ALA A 59 -1.54 10.19 14.79
C ALA A 59 -2.70 10.88 14.08
N GLY A 60 -3.43 11.73 14.82
CA GLY A 60 -4.53 12.53 14.27
C GLY A 60 -5.69 11.69 13.72
N GLY A 61 -5.97 10.53 14.31
CA GLY A 61 -7.00 9.59 13.84
C GLY A 61 -6.65 8.92 12.50
N GLN A 62 -5.37 8.92 12.12
CA GLN A 62 -4.88 8.22 10.94
C GLN A 62 -3.83 7.18 11.33
N TYR A 63 -3.93 6.03 10.69
CA TYR A 63 -2.99 4.94 10.76
C TYR A 63 -1.94 5.12 9.66
N GLN A 64 -0.69 5.42 10.02
CA GLN A 64 0.35 5.76 9.05
C GLN A 64 1.39 4.64 8.96
N VAL A 65 1.56 4.07 7.76
CA VAL A 65 2.60 3.08 7.46
C VAL A 65 3.76 3.80 6.78
N VAL A 66 4.94 3.77 7.39
CA VAL A 66 6.16 4.39 6.87
C VAL A 66 6.93 3.34 6.08
N ILE A 67 7.09 3.55 4.77
CA ILE A 67 7.77 2.62 3.86
C ILE A 67 9.06 3.26 3.31
N GLY A 68 9.07 4.59 3.16
CA GLY A 68 10.20 5.34 2.59
C GLY A 68 9.96 5.71 1.13
N ASN A 69 11.02 5.75 0.31
CA ASN A 69 10.97 6.28 -1.05
C ASN A 69 10.09 5.48 -2.03
N HIS A 70 9.66 4.28 -1.64
CA HIS A 70 8.86 3.36 -2.44
C HIS A 70 7.35 3.51 -2.24
N VAL A 71 6.92 4.49 -1.44
CA VAL A 71 5.48 4.70 -1.17
C VAL A 71 4.62 4.89 -2.42
N PRO A 72 5.03 5.63 -3.47
CA PRO A 72 4.22 5.78 -4.67
C PRO A 72 3.89 4.43 -5.33
N ASP A 73 4.89 3.56 -5.47
CA ASP A 73 4.75 2.24 -6.07
C ASP A 73 3.88 1.31 -5.22
N VAL A 74 4.07 1.32 -3.89
CA VAL A 74 3.25 0.53 -2.96
C VAL A 74 1.81 1.04 -2.93
N TYR A 75 1.59 2.36 -2.96
CA TYR A 75 0.25 2.95 -2.99
C TYR A 75 -0.55 2.47 -4.19
N ASP A 76 0.03 2.55 -5.39
CA ASP A 76 -0.61 2.10 -6.63
C ASP A 76 -0.98 0.60 -6.56
N THR A 77 -0.07 -0.18 -5.99
CA THR A 77 -0.29 -1.62 -5.80
C THR A 77 -1.37 -1.92 -4.74
N VAL A 78 -1.40 -1.16 -3.64
CA VAL A 78 -2.44 -1.28 -2.60
C VAL A 78 -3.81 -0.91 -3.15
N LEU A 79 -3.91 0.11 -4.01
CA LEU A 79 -5.17 0.46 -4.68
C LEU A 79 -5.68 -0.70 -5.54
N LYS A 80 -4.80 -1.31 -6.34
CA LYS A 80 -5.12 -2.47 -7.18
C LYS A 80 -5.56 -3.67 -6.34
N VAL A 81 -4.85 -3.97 -5.26
CA VAL A 81 -5.11 -5.14 -4.39
C VAL A 81 -6.35 -4.97 -3.53
N ALA A 82 -6.54 -3.81 -2.92
CA ALA A 82 -7.65 -3.59 -2.00
C ALA A 82 -9.01 -3.54 -2.73
N VAL A 83 -8.99 -3.42 -4.07
CA VAL A 83 -10.18 -3.15 -4.92
C VAL A 83 -11.01 -2.02 -4.32
N ILE A 84 -10.33 -1.08 -3.64
CA ILE A 84 -10.95 0.16 -3.21
C ILE A 84 -11.02 0.93 -4.51
N GLN A 85 -12.24 1.10 -5.03
CA GLN A 85 -12.52 2.05 -6.10
C GLN A 85 -12.12 3.43 -5.57
N GLY A 86 -10.83 3.77 -5.67
CA GLY A 86 -10.47 5.15 -5.93
C GLY A 86 -11.19 5.52 -7.22
N GLU A 87 -11.86 6.66 -7.24
CA GLU A 87 -12.40 7.23 -8.48
C GLU A 87 -11.24 7.30 -9.50
N GLY A 88 -11.21 6.31 -10.41
CA GLY A 88 -10.01 5.96 -11.16
C GLY A 88 -10.04 4.49 -11.52
N GLY A 89 -11.06 4.09 -12.27
CA GLY A 89 -11.13 2.74 -12.83
C GLY A 89 -9.87 2.45 -13.64
N ILE A 90 -9.21 1.34 -13.31
CA ILE A 90 -8.23 0.71 -14.18
C ILE A 90 -8.63 -0.76 -14.29
N ASP A 91 -9.24 -1.09 -15.42
CA ASP A 91 -9.22 -2.41 -16.00
C ASP A 91 -7.76 -2.91 -16.02
N VAL A 92 -7.47 -3.89 -15.19
CA VAL A 92 -6.20 -4.61 -15.21
C VAL A 92 -6.12 -5.43 -16.51
N ASN A 93 -5.76 -4.79 -17.62
CA ASN A 93 -5.16 -5.51 -18.73
C ASN A 93 -3.70 -5.78 -18.37
N GLU A 94 -3.45 -7.02 -17.99
CA GLU A 94 -2.14 -7.64 -17.90
C GLU A 94 -1.46 -7.56 -19.27
N GLY A 95 -0.58 -6.56 -19.46
CA GLY A 95 0.20 -6.43 -20.68
C GLY A 95 0.68 -5.01 -20.95
N ASP A 96 1.67 -4.53 -20.19
CA ASP A 96 2.73 -3.68 -20.76
C ASP A 96 3.92 -3.61 -19.79
N VAL A 97 4.86 -4.54 -19.97
CA VAL A 97 6.25 -4.32 -19.57
C VAL A 97 6.99 -3.90 -20.84
N PRO A 98 7.27 -2.61 -21.07
CA PRO A 98 8.20 -2.23 -22.11
C PRO A 98 9.60 -2.60 -21.62
N GLN A 99 10.07 -3.77 -22.06
CA GLN A 99 11.45 -4.21 -21.92
C GLN A 99 12.33 -3.36 -22.83
N GLY A 100 12.72 -2.17 -22.36
CA GLY A 100 13.67 -1.30 -23.04
C GLY A 100 15.11 -1.71 -22.78
N ASN A 101 15.64 -2.63 -23.58
CA ASN A 101 17.08 -2.73 -23.80
C ASN A 101 17.48 -1.62 -24.79
N LEU A 102 18.31 -0.66 -24.35
CA LEU A 102 18.84 0.43 -25.18
C LEU A 102 20.38 0.34 -25.27
N PHE A 103 20.88 -0.81 -25.71
CA PHE A 103 22.21 -0.89 -26.30
C PHE A 103 22.05 -0.83 -27.82
N ASP A 104 22.36 0.33 -28.40
CA ASP A 104 22.98 0.49 -29.71
C ASP A 104 24.00 1.63 -29.60
#